data_AF-A0A6J2LK72-F1
#
_entry.id   AF-A0A6J2LK72-F1
#
_cell.length_a   1.000
_cell.length_b   1.000
_cell.length_c   1.000
_cell.angle_alpha   90.00
_cell.angle_beta   90.00
_cell.angle_gamma   90.00
#
_symmetry.space_group_name_H-M   'P 1'
#
loop_
_entity.id
_entity.type
_entity.pdbx_description
1 polymer ?
#
loop_
_entity_poly.entity_id
_entity_poly.type
_entity_poly.pdbx_seq_one_letter_code
_entity_poly.pdbx_strand_id
1 'polypeptide(L)'
;MDVGADEFEQRLPRLQELVLGADFVGLDIEFTGLRTSLSGPQQISLFDLPSEWYLKTRQSARQFTICQIGLSVFTSVEGEPNKYVAHSYNFFLFPTTFGILDSEFSFQASSVQFLNQYGFDYNKFLKNGIPYMNEEQEKKIKHSILTGNWRVRSSLDKDQIKVVIDEVTRWLALAEEGDCMTLPGITGFQAFTVQLVLKQALPGIQAVRTDHGVTVKKAGKQHRWYLEGASCDGEGRWKEKLLLSARGFSVFFQMLVKAQKPLVGHNMMMDLLHLHEKFFRPLPESYHQFKRNIHRLFPVLIDTKNVTKDIWKELNFPRVSNLSEVYEVLNSDLNPTKNSGPVIIHASECEKYAETKYPHEAAYDAFLSGSVLLKVAHLLLWRLHSAGPAPEPSFALCLEALAPYLNQVNLIRAGVPKINFSGPDYPSVRPPVLLLSVSRWPGVSEEQVYREFQNLCKFDVRRLTRNQFLLLTNKFKDARSVLKEHRGHPTLRVALYRHWRHSPDVSCLLQVCGVVTTWALLAFLLGRPSP
;
A
#
# COMPACT_ATOMS: atom_id res chain seq x y z
N MET A 1 11.12 -7.45 -14.94
CA MET A 1 10.86 -6.70 -16.18
C MET A 1 10.20 -5.37 -15.85
N ASP A 2 10.56 -4.29 -16.56
CA ASP A 2 9.95 -2.97 -16.36
C ASP A 2 8.82 -2.76 -17.37
N VAL A 3 7.70 -2.20 -16.93
CA VAL A 3 6.52 -1.92 -17.74
C VAL A 3 6.11 -0.46 -17.54
N GLY A 4 6.16 0.30 -18.63
CA GLY A 4 5.68 1.69 -18.70
C GLY A 4 4.38 1.81 -19.50
N ALA A 5 3.90 3.04 -19.68
CA ALA A 5 2.62 3.33 -20.33
C ALA A 5 2.50 2.77 -21.76
N ASP A 6 3.57 2.87 -22.56
CA ASP A 6 3.53 2.52 -23.99
C ASP A 6 3.36 1.02 -24.26
N GLU A 7 3.94 0.18 -23.39
CA GLU A 7 3.92 -1.28 -23.55
C GLU A 7 2.77 -1.94 -22.77
N PHE A 8 2.19 -1.24 -21.80
CA PHE A 8 1.25 -1.83 -20.85
C PHE A 8 0.02 -2.45 -21.53
N GLU A 9 -0.63 -1.72 -22.46
CA GLU A 9 -1.82 -2.22 -23.17
C GLU A 9 -1.54 -3.52 -23.94
N GLN A 10 -0.37 -3.62 -24.57
CA GLN A 10 0.02 -4.79 -25.37
C GLN A 10 0.31 -6.00 -24.50
N ARG A 11 0.79 -5.78 -23.27
CA ARG A 11 1.11 -6.84 -22.29
C ARG A 11 -0.09 -7.33 -21.49
N LEU A 12 -1.20 -6.58 -21.46
CA LEU A 12 -2.39 -6.93 -20.66
C LEU A 12 -2.89 -8.39 -20.85
N PRO A 13 -3.01 -8.94 -22.08
CA PRO A 13 -3.47 -10.32 -22.26
C PRO A 13 -2.54 -11.35 -21.59
N ARG A 14 -1.22 -11.16 -21.73
CA ARG A 14 -0.23 -12.03 -21.11
C ARG A 14 -0.24 -11.90 -19.58
N LEU A 15 -0.33 -10.68 -19.07
CA LEU A 15 -0.44 -10.43 -17.62
C LEU A 15 -1.69 -11.09 -17.03
N GLN A 16 -2.82 -11.04 -17.75
CA GLN A 16 -4.06 -11.69 -17.33
C GLN A 16 -3.90 -13.21 -17.27
N GLU A 17 -3.31 -13.83 -18.30
CA GLU A 17 -3.03 -15.27 -18.32
C GLU A 17 -2.15 -15.70 -17.14
N LEU A 18 -1.06 -14.98 -16.90
CA LEU A 18 -0.14 -15.24 -15.79
C LEU A 18 -0.86 -15.19 -14.43
N VAL A 19 -1.66 -14.15 -14.18
CA VAL A 19 -2.40 -14.00 -12.92
C VAL A 19 -3.45 -15.09 -12.74
N LEU A 20 -4.13 -15.51 -13.81
CA LEU A 20 -5.12 -16.59 -13.74
C LEU A 20 -4.46 -17.96 -13.45
N GLY A 21 -3.30 -18.21 -14.05
CA GLY A 21 -2.49 -19.42 -13.83
C GLY A 21 -1.61 -19.39 -12.57
N ALA A 22 -1.63 -18.30 -11.80
CA ALA A 22 -0.81 -18.17 -10.60
C ALA A 22 -1.31 -19.06 -9.44
N ASP A 23 -0.38 -19.55 -8.62
CA ASP A 23 -0.70 -20.07 -7.30
C ASP A 23 -0.92 -18.93 -6.31
N PHE A 24 -0.07 -17.91 -6.37
CA PHE A 24 -0.15 -16.69 -5.58
C PHE A 24 0.64 -15.55 -6.23
N VAL A 25 0.45 -14.34 -5.72
CA VAL A 25 1.14 -13.13 -6.21
C VAL A 25 1.85 -12.44 -5.05
N GLY A 26 3.17 -12.28 -5.18
CA GLY A 26 3.98 -11.40 -4.35
C GLY A 26 3.79 -9.94 -4.74
N LEU A 27 3.74 -9.04 -3.75
CA LEU A 27 3.53 -7.60 -3.90
C LEU A 27 4.52 -6.84 -3.03
N ASP A 28 5.06 -5.78 -3.60
CA ASP A 28 5.73 -4.70 -2.89
C ASP A 28 5.50 -3.37 -3.65
N ILE A 29 5.47 -2.24 -2.95
CA ILE A 29 5.15 -0.94 -3.55
C ILE A 29 6.12 0.12 -3.04
N GLU A 30 6.67 0.90 -3.99
CA GLU A 30 7.45 2.09 -3.69
C GLU A 30 6.57 3.34 -3.72
N PHE A 31 6.78 4.23 -2.74
CA PHE A 31 5.95 5.40 -2.49
C PHE A 31 6.75 6.71 -2.61
N THR A 32 6.09 7.79 -3.01
CA THR A 32 6.70 9.14 -3.01
C THR A 32 6.94 9.70 -1.60
N GLY A 33 6.36 9.07 -0.58
CA GLY A 33 6.57 9.35 0.83
C GLY A 33 5.83 8.34 1.70
N LEU A 34 6.25 8.23 2.96
CA LEU A 34 5.72 7.22 3.89
C LEU A 34 4.81 7.83 4.95
N ARG A 35 5.19 9.00 5.46
CA ARG A 35 4.53 9.61 6.62
C ARG A 35 4.44 11.11 6.46
N THR A 36 3.25 11.62 6.70
CA THR A 36 3.04 13.06 6.83
C THR A 36 3.80 13.57 8.05
N SER A 37 4.37 14.77 7.93
CA SER A 37 5.05 15.44 9.05
C SER A 37 4.02 15.93 10.06
N LEU A 38 3.41 14.98 10.77
CA LEU A 38 2.45 15.23 11.84
C LEU A 38 3.24 15.56 13.11
N SER A 39 2.87 16.64 13.77
CA SER A 39 3.47 17.05 15.05
C SER A 39 2.68 16.50 16.23
N GLY A 40 3.40 16.17 17.31
CA GLY A 40 2.82 15.76 18.59
C GLY A 40 1.88 14.54 18.50
N PRO A 41 0.65 14.60 19.05
CA PRO A 41 -0.22 13.44 19.28
C PRO A 41 -0.76 12.77 18.01
N GLN A 42 -0.60 13.43 16.84
CA GLN A 42 -1.04 12.90 15.55
C GLN A 42 -0.05 11.87 14.95
N GLN A 43 1.16 11.72 15.51
CA GLN A 43 2.08 10.65 15.10
C GLN A 43 1.57 9.28 15.54
N ILE A 44 1.85 8.25 14.73
CA ILE A 44 1.56 6.87 15.11
C ILE A 44 2.37 6.48 16.35
N SER A 45 1.71 5.78 17.25
CA SER A 45 2.27 5.39 18.53
C SER A 45 1.84 4.00 18.96
N LEU A 46 2.66 3.36 19.79
CA LEU A 46 2.35 2.13 20.51
C LEU A 46 1.11 2.21 21.37
N PHE A 47 0.63 3.41 21.71
CA PHE A 47 -0.62 3.59 22.43
C PHE A 47 -1.86 3.54 21.53
N ASP A 48 -1.70 3.59 20.21
CA ASP A 48 -2.82 3.69 19.28
C ASP A 48 -3.51 2.35 19.12
N LEU A 49 -4.83 2.35 19.25
CA LEU A 49 -5.68 1.26 18.79
C LEU A 49 -5.57 1.13 17.25
N PRO A 50 -5.89 -0.04 16.67
CA PRO A 50 -5.85 -0.22 15.22
C PRO A 50 -6.64 0.83 14.43
N SER A 51 -7.82 1.23 14.94
CA SER A 51 -8.65 2.27 14.36
C SER A 51 -8.00 3.65 14.41
N GLU A 52 -7.35 4.01 15.51
CA GLU A 52 -6.63 5.28 15.67
C GLU A 52 -5.40 5.32 14.76
N TRP A 53 -4.64 4.21 14.71
CA TRP A 53 -3.50 4.07 13.80
C TRP A 53 -3.95 4.23 12.35
N TYR A 54 -5.07 3.60 11.96
CA TYR A 54 -5.65 3.71 10.63
C TYR A 54 -6.00 5.15 10.26
N LEU A 55 -6.64 5.88 11.16
CA LEU A 55 -7.02 7.28 10.91
C LEU A 55 -5.79 8.17 10.68
N LYS A 56 -4.71 7.94 11.45
CA LYS A 56 -3.44 8.68 11.29
C LYS A 56 -2.75 8.37 9.97
N THR A 57 -2.69 7.10 9.56
CA THR A 57 -2.00 6.68 8.32
C THR A 57 -2.83 6.89 7.06
N ARG A 58 -4.17 6.93 7.17
CA ARG A 58 -5.07 7.30 6.07
C ARG A 58 -4.74 8.66 5.46
N GLN A 59 -4.33 9.64 6.27
CA GLN A 59 -3.90 10.95 5.77
C GLN A 59 -2.63 10.84 4.92
N SER A 60 -1.69 9.98 5.32
CA SER A 60 -0.45 9.73 4.55
C SER A 60 -0.73 9.05 3.22
N ALA A 61 -1.58 8.02 3.20
CA ALA A 61 -1.95 7.32 1.96
C ALA A 61 -2.67 8.24 0.94
N ARG A 62 -3.36 9.28 1.42
CA ARG A 62 -3.97 10.32 0.57
C ARG A 62 -2.94 11.27 -0.01
N GLN A 63 -2.04 11.78 0.83
CA GLN A 63 -1.06 12.80 0.44
C GLN A 63 0.03 12.27 -0.50
N PHE A 64 0.48 11.04 -0.29
CA PHE A 64 1.51 10.42 -1.11
C PHE A 64 0.92 9.52 -2.20
N THR A 65 1.67 9.30 -3.27
CA THR A 65 1.29 8.40 -4.37
C THR A 65 2.26 7.23 -4.45
N ILE A 66 1.81 6.23 -5.20
CA ILE A 66 2.62 5.10 -5.65
C ILE A 66 3.47 5.58 -6.83
N CYS A 67 4.77 5.31 -6.82
CA CYS A 67 5.65 5.57 -7.97
C CYS A 67 5.97 4.28 -8.75
N GLN A 68 6.07 3.14 -8.05
CA GLN A 68 6.30 1.83 -8.66
C GLN A 68 5.55 0.74 -7.89
N ILE A 69 4.86 -0.14 -8.60
CA ILE A 69 4.31 -1.39 -8.04
C ILE A 69 5.13 -2.56 -8.56
N GLY A 70 5.61 -3.38 -7.64
CA GLY A 70 6.26 -4.65 -7.93
C GLY A 70 5.29 -5.80 -7.75
N LEU A 71 5.18 -6.64 -8.76
CA LEU A 71 4.43 -7.89 -8.67
C LEU A 71 5.31 -9.06 -9.11
N SER A 72 5.30 -10.13 -8.33
CA SER A 72 5.95 -11.38 -8.68
C SER A 72 4.91 -12.50 -8.68
N VAL A 73 4.61 -13.04 -9.86
CA VAL A 73 3.62 -14.10 -10.05
C VAL A 73 4.31 -15.45 -9.95
N PHE A 74 3.88 -16.28 -9.00
CA PHE A 74 4.44 -17.60 -8.76
C PHE A 74 3.49 -18.69 -9.26
N THR A 75 4.02 -19.61 -10.05
CA THR A 75 3.29 -20.76 -10.59
C THR A 75 4.13 -22.03 -10.43
N SER A 76 3.54 -23.08 -9.89
CA SER A 76 4.16 -24.40 -9.78
C SER A 76 4.44 -25.00 -11.15
N VAL A 77 5.58 -25.66 -11.30
CA VAL A 77 5.94 -26.36 -12.54
C VAL A 77 5.24 -27.71 -12.58
N GLU A 78 4.45 -27.96 -13.62
CA GLU A 78 3.75 -29.22 -13.80
C GLU A 78 4.74 -30.38 -13.92
N GLY A 79 4.51 -31.46 -13.15
CA GLY A 79 5.38 -32.64 -13.11
C GLY A 79 6.66 -32.49 -12.27
N GLU A 80 6.95 -31.31 -11.71
CA GLU A 80 8.09 -31.09 -10.82
C GLU A 80 7.64 -30.59 -9.43
N PRO A 81 7.54 -31.47 -8.42
CA PRO A 81 7.08 -31.07 -7.10
C PRO A 81 8.03 -30.05 -6.46
N ASN A 82 7.48 -29.12 -5.68
CA ASN A 82 8.23 -28.06 -4.99
C ASN A 82 9.02 -27.09 -5.91
N LYS A 83 8.75 -27.07 -7.22
CA LYS A 83 9.40 -26.16 -8.16
C LYS A 83 8.43 -25.08 -8.64
N TYR A 84 8.88 -23.84 -8.65
CA TYR A 84 8.08 -22.68 -9.01
C TYR A 84 8.81 -21.79 -10.01
N VAL A 85 8.05 -21.20 -10.94
CA VAL A 85 8.51 -20.14 -11.83
C VAL A 85 7.98 -18.81 -11.31
N ALA A 86 8.87 -17.82 -11.18
CA ALA A 86 8.54 -16.46 -10.79
C ALA A 86 8.62 -15.49 -11.98
N HIS A 87 7.50 -14.84 -12.29
CA HIS A 87 7.41 -13.75 -13.28
C HIS A 87 7.30 -12.40 -12.55
N SER A 88 8.36 -11.60 -12.57
CA SER A 88 8.48 -10.38 -11.77
C SER A 88 8.43 -9.11 -12.63
N TYR A 89 7.44 -8.26 -12.39
CA TYR A 89 7.17 -7.03 -13.14
C TYR A 89 7.18 -5.78 -12.27
N ASN A 90 7.90 -4.74 -12.70
CA ASN A 90 7.82 -3.39 -12.17
C ASN A 90 6.87 -2.57 -13.04
N PHE A 91 5.83 -2.03 -12.43
CA PHE A 91 4.91 -1.10 -13.07
C PHE A 91 5.19 0.30 -12.54
N PHE A 92 5.66 1.19 -13.40
CA PHE A 92 5.83 2.60 -13.06
C PHE A 92 4.50 3.30 -13.27
N LEU A 93 3.97 3.98 -12.25
CA LEU A 93 2.58 4.46 -12.25
C LEU A 93 2.51 5.97 -12.05
N PHE A 94 1.69 6.66 -12.83
CA PHE A 94 1.46 8.10 -12.63
C PHE A 94 -0.04 8.39 -12.55
N PRO A 95 -0.52 9.24 -11.60
CA PRO A 95 -1.94 9.57 -11.52
C PRO A 95 -2.46 10.15 -12.84
N THR A 96 -3.66 9.72 -13.26
CA THR A 96 -4.24 10.27 -14.49
C THR A 96 -4.48 11.79 -14.37
N THR A 97 -4.11 12.53 -15.42
CA THR A 97 -4.37 13.97 -15.58
C THR A 97 -5.48 14.23 -16.60
N PHE A 98 -6.26 13.20 -16.94
CA PHE A 98 -7.24 13.27 -18.00
C PHE A 98 -8.52 14.02 -17.62
N GLY A 99 -8.96 14.90 -18.51
CA GLY A 99 -10.27 15.56 -18.43
C GLY A 99 -10.35 16.52 -17.25
N ILE A 100 -11.24 16.21 -16.29
CA ILE A 100 -11.43 17.06 -15.10
C ILE A 100 -10.58 16.62 -13.91
N LEU A 101 -9.81 15.53 -14.04
CA LEU A 101 -8.97 15.03 -12.96
C LEU A 101 -7.61 15.72 -13.00
N ASP A 102 -7.27 16.30 -11.85
CA ASP A 102 -5.99 16.95 -11.61
C ASP A 102 -5.59 16.54 -10.19
N SER A 103 -4.79 15.48 -10.11
CA SER A 103 -4.46 14.84 -8.83
C SER A 103 -3.24 15.50 -8.21
N GLU A 104 -3.42 16.12 -7.05
CA GLU A 104 -2.32 16.65 -6.26
C GLU A 104 -1.74 15.56 -5.36
N PHE A 105 -0.41 15.45 -5.33
CA PHE A 105 0.32 14.56 -4.44
C PHE A 105 1.64 15.20 -4.02
N SER A 106 2.23 14.72 -2.93
CA SER A 106 3.49 15.23 -2.39
C SER A 106 4.65 14.26 -2.59
N PHE A 107 5.87 14.79 -2.49
CA PHE A 107 7.09 14.03 -2.28
C PHE A 107 7.64 14.29 -0.89
N GLN A 108 8.12 13.23 -0.25
CA GLN A 108 8.91 13.32 0.96
C GLN A 108 10.39 13.29 0.58
N ALA A 109 11.13 14.36 0.86
CA ALA A 109 12.53 14.50 0.45
C ALA A 109 13.42 13.31 0.87
N SER A 110 13.21 12.79 2.09
CA SER A 110 13.95 11.62 2.58
C SER A 110 13.64 10.34 1.79
N SER A 111 12.39 10.14 1.36
CA SER A 111 12.01 9.01 0.50
C SER A 111 12.61 9.15 -0.89
N VAL A 112 12.63 10.39 -1.42
CA VAL A 112 13.26 10.65 -2.72
C VAL A 112 14.75 10.33 -2.70
N GLN A 113 15.44 10.81 -1.68
CA GLN A 113 16.86 10.54 -1.47
C GLN A 113 17.13 9.04 -1.31
N PHE A 114 16.30 8.34 -0.53
CA PHE A 114 16.42 6.90 -0.31
C PHE A 114 16.29 6.12 -1.63
N LEU A 115 15.23 6.34 -2.42
CA LEU A 115 15.04 5.65 -3.69
C LEU A 115 16.16 5.95 -4.70
N ASN A 116 16.67 7.19 -4.72
CA ASN A 116 17.83 7.54 -5.56
C ASN A 116 19.09 6.75 -5.18
N GLN A 117 19.31 6.45 -3.90
CA GLN A 117 20.46 5.64 -3.46
C GLN A 117 20.41 4.20 -4.00
N TYR A 118 19.21 3.70 -4.30
CA TYR A 118 18.99 2.38 -4.90
C TYR A 118 18.77 2.43 -6.42
N GLY A 119 19.04 3.56 -7.06
CA GLY A 119 19.03 3.69 -8.51
C GLY A 119 17.64 3.83 -9.14
N PHE A 120 16.62 4.26 -8.38
CA PHE A 120 15.28 4.50 -8.91
C PHE A 120 15.27 5.56 -10.01
N ASP A 121 14.73 5.21 -11.19
CA ASP A 121 14.62 6.16 -12.32
C ASP A 121 13.28 6.92 -12.28
N TYR A 122 13.33 8.15 -11.79
CA TYR A 122 12.17 9.04 -11.74
C TYR A 122 11.59 9.38 -13.11
N ASN A 123 12.33 9.27 -14.22
CA ASN A 123 11.76 9.52 -15.55
C ASN A 123 10.75 8.43 -15.93
N LYS A 124 11.00 7.17 -15.57
CA LYS A 124 10.05 6.06 -15.81
C LYS A 124 8.73 6.30 -15.09
N PHE A 125 8.78 6.91 -13.91
CA PHE A 125 7.60 7.31 -13.13
C PHE A 125 6.93 8.60 -13.66
N LEU A 126 7.68 9.69 -13.78
CA LEU A 126 7.15 11.03 -14.05
C LEU A 126 6.77 11.27 -15.51
N LYS A 127 7.47 10.64 -16.45
CA LYS A 127 7.23 10.84 -17.90
C LYS A 127 6.44 9.69 -18.50
N ASN A 128 6.80 8.46 -18.14
CA ASN A 128 6.30 7.25 -18.81
C ASN A 128 5.41 6.38 -17.90
N GLY A 129 4.93 6.95 -16.78
CA GLY A 129 4.13 6.21 -15.83
C GLY A 129 2.77 5.82 -16.40
N ILE A 130 2.36 4.58 -16.15
CA ILE A 130 1.06 4.05 -16.54
C ILE A 130 -0.02 4.83 -15.79
N PRO A 131 -1.03 5.38 -16.49
CA PRO A 131 -2.12 6.09 -15.83
C PRO A 131 -2.93 5.15 -14.94
N TYR A 132 -3.54 5.71 -13.90
CA TYR A 132 -4.48 4.97 -13.07
C TYR A 132 -5.55 5.89 -12.47
N MET A 133 -6.65 5.28 -12.02
CA MET A 133 -7.74 5.94 -11.31
C MET A 133 -8.54 4.97 -10.43
N ASN A 134 -9.20 5.48 -9.40
CA ASN A 134 -10.15 4.70 -8.61
C ASN A 134 -11.58 4.72 -9.21
N GLU A 135 -12.50 3.92 -8.67
CA GLU A 135 -13.87 3.79 -9.19
C GLU A 135 -14.66 5.11 -9.15
N GLU A 136 -14.39 5.99 -8.18
CA GLU A 136 -15.08 7.28 -8.09
C GLU A 136 -14.58 8.26 -9.14
N GLN A 137 -13.26 8.29 -9.36
CA GLN A 137 -12.61 9.04 -10.43
C GLN A 137 -13.09 8.55 -11.81
N GLU A 138 -13.20 7.23 -12.00
CA GLU A 138 -13.71 6.65 -13.23
C GLU A 138 -15.14 7.10 -13.53
N LYS A 139 -16.04 7.08 -12.53
CA LYS A 139 -17.42 7.57 -12.69
C LYS A 139 -17.45 9.04 -13.11
N LYS A 140 -16.59 9.88 -12.52
CA LYS A 140 -16.47 11.30 -12.87
C LYS A 140 -15.98 11.50 -14.31
N ILE A 141 -14.95 10.77 -14.73
CA ILE A 141 -14.45 10.81 -16.11
C ILE A 141 -15.52 10.32 -17.09
N LYS A 142 -16.15 9.17 -16.82
CA LYS A 142 -17.18 8.61 -17.69
C LYS A 142 -18.32 9.61 -17.90
N HIS A 143 -18.80 10.25 -16.84
CA HIS A 143 -19.81 11.30 -16.93
C HIS A 143 -19.30 12.51 -17.75
N SER A 144 -18.06 12.96 -17.53
CA SER A 144 -17.43 14.06 -18.28
C SER A 144 -17.33 13.78 -19.78
N ILE A 145 -16.88 12.57 -20.16
CA ILE A 145 -16.78 12.13 -21.56
C ILE A 145 -18.17 12.08 -22.20
N LEU A 146 -19.17 11.55 -21.50
CA LEU A 146 -20.54 11.45 -22.02
C LEU A 146 -21.20 12.81 -22.23
N THR A 147 -20.95 13.77 -21.33
CA THR A 147 -21.51 15.12 -21.39
C THR A 147 -20.72 16.08 -22.29
N GLY A 148 -19.57 15.65 -22.82
CA GLY A 148 -18.69 16.50 -23.63
C GLY A 148 -18.01 17.64 -22.84
N ASN A 149 -18.15 17.69 -21.52
CA ASN A 149 -17.60 18.73 -20.66
C ASN A 149 -16.20 18.36 -20.14
N TRP A 150 -15.27 18.09 -21.06
CA TRP A 150 -13.88 17.85 -20.74
C TRP A 150 -13.07 19.13 -21.02
N ARG A 151 -12.02 19.38 -20.23
CA ARG A 151 -11.16 20.56 -20.39
C ARG A 151 -9.70 20.13 -20.39
N VAL A 152 -8.91 20.59 -21.35
CA VAL A 152 -7.44 20.52 -21.24
C VAL A 152 -7.01 21.55 -20.22
N ARG A 153 -6.44 21.11 -19.09
CA ARG A 153 -6.06 22.00 -17.98
C ARG A 153 -4.62 22.51 -18.07
N SER A 154 -3.65 21.68 -18.45
CA SER A 154 -2.25 22.09 -18.43
C SER A 154 -1.95 23.13 -19.51
N SER A 155 -1.18 24.17 -19.17
CA SER A 155 -0.78 25.24 -20.10
C SER A 155 0.19 24.73 -21.17
N LEU A 156 1.10 23.82 -20.78
CA LEU A 156 2.04 23.14 -21.68
C LEU A 156 1.30 22.30 -22.73
N ASP A 157 0.24 21.60 -22.33
CA ASP A 157 -0.61 20.89 -23.27
C ASP A 157 -1.38 21.87 -24.15
N LYS A 158 -1.86 23.01 -23.63
CA LYS A 158 -2.56 24.01 -24.46
C LYS A 158 -1.68 24.59 -25.56
N ASP A 159 -0.42 24.91 -25.28
CA ASP A 159 0.49 25.47 -26.29
C ASP A 159 0.87 24.41 -27.33
N GLN A 160 1.21 23.19 -26.90
CA GLN A 160 1.47 22.08 -27.84
C GLN A 160 0.23 21.75 -28.67
N ILE A 161 -0.94 21.68 -28.04
CA ILE A 161 -2.21 21.42 -28.72
C ILE A 161 -2.55 22.56 -29.67
N LYS A 162 -2.25 23.81 -29.32
CA LYS A 162 -2.42 24.94 -30.24
C LYS A 162 -1.51 24.80 -31.45
N VAL A 163 -0.23 24.44 -31.27
CA VAL A 163 0.69 24.16 -32.37
C VAL A 163 0.13 23.04 -33.26
N VAL A 164 -0.37 21.97 -32.66
CA VAL A 164 -0.99 20.85 -33.39
C VAL A 164 -2.25 21.30 -34.15
N ILE A 165 -3.14 22.09 -33.53
CA ILE A 165 -4.33 22.63 -34.19
C ILE A 165 -3.91 23.53 -35.36
N ASP A 166 -2.94 24.42 -35.17
CA ASP A 166 -2.46 25.35 -36.19
C ASP A 166 -1.82 24.61 -37.35
N GLU A 167 -1.04 23.55 -37.07
CA GLU A 167 -0.43 22.68 -38.06
C GLU A 167 -1.49 21.92 -38.88
N VAL A 168 -2.45 21.27 -38.21
CA VAL A 168 -3.54 20.55 -38.88
C VAL A 168 -4.43 21.51 -39.66
N THR A 169 -4.68 22.73 -39.16
CA THR A 169 -5.46 23.76 -39.86
C THR A 169 -4.77 24.23 -41.12
N ARG A 170 -3.44 24.46 -41.07
CA ARG A 170 -2.63 24.84 -42.23
C ARG A 170 -2.62 23.74 -43.29
N TRP A 171 -2.47 22.48 -42.88
CA TRP A 171 -2.57 21.34 -43.78
C TRP A 171 -3.97 21.21 -44.39
N LEU A 172 -5.04 21.36 -43.60
CA LEU A 172 -6.42 21.27 -44.08
C LEU A 172 -6.77 22.30 -45.15
N ALA A 173 -6.16 23.48 -45.11
CA ALA A 173 -6.35 24.53 -46.09
C ALA A 173 -5.83 24.13 -47.49
N LEU A 174 -4.84 23.23 -47.55
CA LEU A 174 -4.19 22.78 -48.78
C LEU A 174 -4.63 21.37 -49.22
N ALA A 175 -5.08 20.54 -48.28
CA ALA A 175 -5.40 19.13 -48.51
C ALA A 175 -6.67 18.92 -49.34
N GLU A 176 -6.71 17.86 -50.14
CA GLU A 176 -7.90 17.38 -50.86
C GLU A 176 -8.70 16.35 -50.04
N GLU A 177 -9.93 16.03 -50.47
CA GLU A 177 -10.73 15.00 -49.78
C GLU A 177 -10.02 13.64 -49.84
N GLY A 178 -9.82 13.01 -48.67
CA GLY A 178 -9.13 11.73 -48.57
C GLY A 178 -7.65 11.81 -48.18
N ASP A 179 -7.04 12.99 -48.28
CA ASP A 179 -5.65 13.20 -47.86
C ASP A 179 -5.47 12.92 -46.37
N CYS A 180 -4.27 12.46 -46.02
CA CYS A 180 -3.88 12.11 -44.66
C CYS A 180 -2.58 12.80 -44.25
N MET A 181 -2.52 13.26 -43.00
CA MET A 181 -1.32 13.77 -42.33
C MET A 181 -1.08 12.96 -41.06
N THR A 182 0.17 12.62 -40.76
CA THR A 182 0.53 12.00 -39.49
C THR A 182 1.26 13.02 -38.63
N LEU A 183 0.84 13.15 -37.38
CA LEU A 183 1.50 13.96 -36.36
C LEU A 183 2.48 13.06 -35.59
N PRO A 184 3.79 13.12 -35.90
CA PRO A 184 4.79 12.25 -35.28
C PRO A 184 5.07 12.68 -33.83
N GLY A 185 5.46 11.72 -32.99
CA GLY A 185 5.89 11.99 -31.60
C GLY A 185 4.77 12.18 -30.58
N ILE A 186 3.50 12.10 -31.00
CA ILE A 186 2.34 12.10 -30.10
C ILE A 186 1.90 10.65 -29.88
N THR A 187 2.50 9.98 -28.90
CA THR A 187 2.23 8.57 -28.58
C THR A 187 1.49 8.41 -27.25
N GLY A 188 1.15 7.16 -26.91
CA GLY A 188 0.55 6.81 -25.63
C GLY A 188 -0.77 7.53 -25.35
N PHE A 189 -0.93 8.01 -24.12
CA PHE A 189 -2.18 8.63 -23.66
C PHE A 189 -2.41 10.04 -24.22
N GLN A 190 -1.35 10.79 -24.53
CA GLN A 190 -1.45 12.13 -25.13
C GLN A 190 -2.13 12.11 -26.50
N ALA A 191 -1.95 11.02 -27.27
CA ALA A 191 -2.61 10.82 -28.54
C ALA A 191 -4.15 10.86 -28.43
N PHE A 192 -4.72 10.37 -27.32
CA PHE A 192 -6.16 10.45 -27.08
C PHE A 192 -6.61 11.88 -26.81
N THR A 193 -5.87 12.64 -26.00
CA THR A 193 -6.15 14.05 -25.74
C THR A 193 -6.13 14.85 -27.04
N VAL A 194 -5.11 14.66 -27.86
CA VAL A 194 -4.96 15.34 -29.16
C VAL A 194 -6.08 14.94 -30.12
N GLN A 195 -6.41 13.65 -30.22
CA GLN A 195 -7.52 13.17 -31.04
C GLN A 195 -8.87 13.80 -30.60
N LEU A 196 -9.09 13.96 -29.29
CA LEU A 196 -10.29 14.60 -28.75
C LEU A 196 -10.35 16.09 -29.09
N VAL A 197 -9.24 16.81 -28.92
CA VAL A 197 -9.19 18.24 -29.25
C VAL A 197 -9.40 18.47 -30.73
N LEU A 198 -8.72 17.71 -31.59
CA LEU A 198 -8.84 17.84 -33.03
C LEU A 198 -10.28 17.60 -33.50
N LYS A 199 -10.95 16.57 -32.97
CA LYS A 199 -12.37 16.32 -33.28
C LYS A 199 -13.30 17.48 -32.86
N GLN A 200 -13.03 18.12 -31.73
CA GLN A 200 -13.87 19.21 -31.24
C GLN A 200 -13.56 20.54 -31.94
N ALA A 201 -12.29 20.83 -32.20
CA ALA A 201 -11.85 22.08 -32.80
C ALA A 201 -12.11 22.14 -34.33
N LEU A 202 -12.04 21.00 -35.02
CA LEU A 202 -12.07 20.93 -36.48
C LEU A 202 -13.18 19.98 -36.96
N PRO A 203 -14.43 20.46 -37.09
CA PRO A 203 -15.54 19.67 -37.61
C PRO A 203 -15.36 19.41 -39.12
N GLY A 204 -14.73 18.28 -39.47
CA GLY A 204 -14.41 17.92 -40.86
C GLY A 204 -13.22 16.97 -41.03
N ILE A 205 -12.59 16.55 -39.92
CA ILE A 205 -11.49 15.59 -39.93
C ILE A 205 -11.83 14.29 -39.22
N GLN A 206 -11.21 13.21 -39.68
CA GLN A 206 -11.17 11.94 -39.01
C GLN A 206 -9.76 11.74 -38.44
N ALA A 207 -9.62 11.90 -37.13
CA ALA A 207 -8.36 11.59 -36.44
C ALA A 207 -8.37 10.13 -35.96
N VAL A 208 -7.33 9.37 -36.30
CA VAL A 208 -7.14 7.95 -35.97
C VAL A 208 -5.75 7.76 -35.37
N ARG A 209 -5.65 6.93 -34.32
CA ARG A 209 -4.36 6.60 -33.69
C ARG A 209 -3.65 5.53 -34.52
N THR A 210 -2.36 5.70 -34.74
CA THR A 210 -1.46 4.74 -35.39
C THR A 210 -0.22 4.51 -34.53
N ASP A 211 0.59 3.52 -34.86
CA ASP A 211 1.82 3.21 -34.09
C ASP A 211 2.88 4.33 -34.19
N HIS A 212 2.72 5.23 -35.16
CA HIS A 212 3.62 6.35 -35.42
C HIS A 212 3.06 7.71 -34.94
N GLY A 213 1.87 7.72 -34.31
CA GLY A 213 1.27 8.92 -33.72
C GLY A 213 -0.23 9.05 -33.99
N VAL A 214 -0.68 10.28 -34.31
CA VAL A 214 -2.08 10.55 -34.67
C VAL A 214 -2.16 10.89 -36.16
N THR A 215 -2.86 10.05 -36.92
CA THR A 215 -3.13 10.30 -38.34
C THR A 215 -4.47 11.01 -38.51
N VAL A 216 -4.45 12.17 -39.14
CA VAL A 216 -5.62 13.00 -39.44
C VAL A 216 -5.95 12.85 -40.92
N LYS A 217 -7.20 12.47 -41.23
CA LYS A 217 -7.72 12.36 -42.58
C LYS A 217 -8.78 13.42 -42.85
N LYS A 218 -8.72 14.10 -44.00
CA LYS A 218 -9.74 15.06 -44.41
C LYS A 218 -10.99 14.32 -44.90
N ALA A 219 -12.12 14.51 -44.23
CA ALA A 219 -13.37 13.85 -44.58
C ALA A 219 -14.14 14.65 -45.63
N GLY A 220 -14.74 13.95 -46.60
CA GLY A 220 -15.51 14.60 -47.66
C GLY A 220 -16.93 15.00 -47.28
N LYS A 221 -17.51 16.01 -47.97
CA LYS A 221 -18.84 16.57 -47.64
C LYS A 221 -19.98 15.55 -47.67
N GLN A 222 -19.94 14.56 -48.57
CA GLN A 222 -20.95 13.48 -48.65
C GLN A 222 -20.70 12.34 -47.65
N HIS A 223 -19.43 12.06 -47.31
CA HIS A 223 -19.05 11.04 -46.33
C HIS A 223 -19.42 11.45 -44.89
N ARG A 224 -19.57 12.77 -44.65
CA ARG A 224 -19.93 13.36 -43.37
C ARG A 224 -21.33 12.95 -42.88
N TRP A 225 -22.35 12.96 -43.75
CA TRP A 225 -23.70 12.51 -43.42
C TRP A 225 -23.77 11.01 -43.12
N TYR A 226 -22.98 10.20 -43.83
CA TYR A 226 -22.89 8.76 -43.59
C TYR A 226 -22.19 8.44 -42.27
N LEU A 227 -21.11 9.16 -41.93
CA LEU A 227 -20.40 9.01 -40.66
C LEU A 227 -21.19 9.54 -39.46
N GLU A 228 -21.98 10.61 -39.65
CA GLU A 228 -22.92 11.14 -38.65
C GLU A 228 -24.16 10.23 -38.47
N GLY A 229 -24.59 9.49 -39.50
CA GLY A 229 -25.70 8.52 -39.44
C GLY A 229 -25.32 7.12 -38.94
N ALA A 230 -24.08 6.68 -39.16
CA ALA A 230 -23.52 5.43 -38.61
C ALA A 230 -22.87 5.62 -37.21
N SER A 231 -22.95 6.83 -36.66
CA SER A 231 -22.15 7.36 -35.54
C SER A 231 -22.42 6.72 -34.18
N CYS A 232 -23.62 6.18 -33.92
CA CYS A 232 -23.95 5.65 -32.59
C CYS A 232 -23.05 4.48 -32.15
N ASP A 233 -22.68 3.58 -33.07
CA ASP A 233 -21.86 2.40 -32.74
C ASP A 233 -20.36 2.73 -32.70
N GLY A 234 -19.89 3.61 -33.60
CA GLY A 234 -18.51 4.06 -33.67
C GLY A 234 -18.11 5.00 -32.52
N GLU A 235 -19.01 5.92 -32.13
CA GLU A 235 -18.77 6.85 -31.03
C GLU A 235 -18.92 6.17 -29.65
N GLY A 236 -19.78 5.16 -29.51
CA GLY A 236 -19.79 4.32 -28.31
C GLY A 236 -18.44 3.60 -28.12
N ARG A 237 -17.98 2.91 -29.18
CA ARG A 237 -16.74 2.13 -29.18
C ARG A 237 -15.48 2.97 -28.92
N TRP A 238 -15.43 4.19 -29.46
CA TRP A 238 -14.29 5.09 -29.23
C TRP A 238 -14.25 5.59 -27.77
N LYS A 239 -15.39 5.97 -27.18
CA LYS A 239 -15.48 6.43 -25.78
C LYS A 239 -15.07 5.32 -24.83
N GLU A 240 -15.42 4.08 -25.16
CA GLU A 240 -14.98 2.90 -24.42
C GLU A 240 -13.47 2.66 -24.52
N LYS A 241 -12.89 2.73 -25.72
CA LYS A 241 -11.43 2.58 -25.91
C LYS A 241 -10.65 3.67 -25.17
N LEU A 242 -11.12 4.90 -25.22
CA LEU A 242 -10.57 6.03 -24.45
C LEU A 242 -10.61 5.76 -22.94
N LEU A 243 -11.76 5.31 -22.43
CA LEU A 243 -11.92 4.99 -21.01
C LEU A 243 -10.99 3.84 -20.59
N LEU A 244 -10.83 2.81 -21.42
CA LEU A 244 -9.92 1.70 -21.18
C LEU A 244 -8.47 2.18 -21.07
N SER A 245 -8.00 3.00 -22.01
CA SER A 245 -6.66 3.58 -21.95
C SER A 245 -6.45 4.51 -20.75
N ALA A 246 -7.48 5.28 -20.38
CA ALA A 246 -7.42 6.17 -19.23
C ALA A 246 -7.32 5.39 -17.90
N ARG A 247 -8.05 4.26 -17.78
CA ARG A 247 -8.00 3.38 -16.61
C ARG A 247 -6.58 2.84 -16.36
N GLY A 248 -5.83 2.57 -17.43
CA GLY A 248 -4.45 2.07 -17.37
C GLY A 248 -4.29 0.93 -16.36
N PHE A 249 -3.42 1.11 -15.36
CA PHE A 249 -3.12 0.06 -14.37
C PHE A 249 -4.36 -0.40 -13.58
N SER A 250 -5.39 0.44 -13.44
CA SER A 250 -6.64 0.06 -12.77
C SER A 250 -7.36 -1.12 -13.47
N VAL A 251 -7.16 -1.30 -14.77
CA VAL A 251 -7.66 -2.49 -15.49
C VAL A 251 -7.00 -3.76 -14.94
N PHE A 252 -5.68 -3.73 -14.79
CA PHE A 252 -4.94 -4.89 -14.28
C PHE A 252 -5.19 -5.11 -12.78
N PHE A 253 -5.35 -4.05 -11.98
CA PHE A 253 -5.81 -4.16 -10.61
C PHE A 253 -7.15 -4.90 -10.51
N GLN A 254 -8.12 -4.59 -11.37
CA GLN A 254 -9.38 -5.32 -11.43
C GLN A 254 -9.20 -6.80 -11.82
N MET A 255 -8.23 -7.12 -12.68
CA MET A 255 -7.88 -8.50 -13.02
C MET A 255 -7.31 -9.25 -11.81
N LEU A 256 -6.37 -8.63 -11.07
CA LEU A 256 -5.81 -9.18 -9.82
C LEU A 256 -6.91 -9.49 -8.80
N VAL A 257 -7.81 -8.52 -8.58
CA VAL A 257 -8.96 -8.69 -7.69
C VAL A 257 -9.87 -9.82 -8.17
N LYS A 258 -10.22 -9.88 -9.46
CA LYS A 258 -11.10 -10.94 -10.00
C LYS A 258 -10.49 -12.33 -9.90
N ALA A 259 -9.16 -12.46 -10.03
CA ALA A 259 -8.48 -13.74 -9.95
C ALA A 259 -8.48 -14.33 -8.54
N GLN A 260 -8.69 -13.49 -7.50
CA GLN A 260 -8.81 -13.90 -6.10
C GLN A 260 -7.64 -14.79 -5.61
N LYS A 261 -6.46 -14.61 -6.20
CA LYS A 261 -5.25 -15.32 -5.80
C LYS A 261 -4.75 -14.81 -4.45
N PRO A 262 -4.11 -15.66 -3.63
CA PRO A 262 -3.43 -15.21 -2.43
C PRO A 262 -2.43 -14.09 -2.73
N LEU A 263 -2.52 -13.02 -1.96
CA LEU A 263 -1.65 -11.85 -2.10
C LEU A 263 -0.65 -11.84 -0.93
N VAL A 264 0.62 -11.81 -1.28
CA VAL A 264 1.73 -11.99 -0.35
C VAL A 264 2.57 -10.73 -0.34
N GLY A 265 2.91 -10.22 0.84
CA GLY A 265 3.82 -9.09 0.96
C GLY A 265 4.63 -9.16 2.24
N HIS A 266 5.52 -8.20 2.45
CA HIS A 266 6.28 -8.07 3.68
C HIS A 266 5.94 -6.74 4.35
N ASN A 267 5.30 -6.77 5.52
CA ASN A 267 4.84 -5.56 6.21
C ASN A 267 3.86 -4.71 5.38
N MET A 268 2.88 -5.39 4.77
CA MET A 268 2.15 -4.85 3.62
C MET A 268 1.01 -3.85 3.95
N MET A 269 0.96 -3.32 5.17
CA MET A 269 -0.18 -2.51 5.63
C MET A 269 -0.30 -1.19 4.85
N MET A 270 0.81 -0.55 4.52
CA MET A 270 0.80 0.69 3.71
C MET A 270 0.42 0.38 2.27
N ASP A 271 0.90 -0.72 1.71
CA ASP A 271 0.55 -1.20 0.37
C ASP A 271 -0.96 -1.37 0.24
N LEU A 272 -1.61 -2.02 1.21
CA LEU A 272 -3.05 -2.20 1.24
C LEU A 272 -3.82 -0.87 1.33
N LEU A 273 -3.33 0.10 2.11
CA LEU A 273 -3.94 1.45 2.16
C LEU A 273 -3.87 2.14 0.80
N HIS A 274 -2.72 2.08 0.14
CA HIS A 274 -2.52 2.67 -1.18
C HIS A 274 -3.32 1.94 -2.27
N LEU A 275 -3.37 0.61 -2.27
CA LEU A 275 -4.19 -0.16 -3.19
C LEU A 275 -5.67 0.21 -3.09
N HIS A 276 -6.17 0.39 -1.86
CA HIS A 276 -7.54 0.83 -1.61
C HIS A 276 -7.78 2.25 -2.16
N GLU A 277 -7.00 3.23 -1.70
CA GLU A 277 -7.15 4.66 -2.04
C GLU A 277 -7.03 4.93 -3.55
N LYS A 278 -6.05 4.29 -4.21
CA LYS A 278 -5.61 4.64 -5.56
C LYS A 278 -6.34 3.86 -6.67
N PHE A 279 -6.78 2.63 -6.42
CA PHE A 279 -7.40 1.79 -7.46
C PHE A 279 -8.84 1.37 -7.15
N PHE A 280 -9.21 1.26 -5.88
CA PHE A 280 -10.58 0.88 -5.53
C PHE A 280 -11.46 2.10 -5.28
N ARG A 281 -11.36 2.73 -4.11
CA ARG A 281 -12.19 3.87 -3.69
C ARG A 281 -11.42 4.68 -2.63
N PRO A 282 -11.77 5.95 -2.39
CA PRO A 282 -11.20 6.69 -1.27
C PRO A 282 -11.33 5.93 0.05
N LEU A 283 -10.27 5.99 0.87
CA LEU A 283 -10.22 5.32 2.17
C LEU A 283 -11.40 5.77 3.05
N PRO A 284 -12.23 4.84 3.55
CA PRO A 284 -13.40 5.17 4.35
C PRO A 284 -13.00 5.80 5.69
N GLU A 285 -13.92 6.46 6.36
CA GLU A 285 -13.68 6.92 7.74
C GLU A 285 -13.71 5.76 8.74
N SER A 286 -14.55 4.76 8.46
CA SER A 286 -14.64 3.56 9.28
C SER A 286 -13.51 2.60 8.98
N TYR A 287 -12.68 2.36 9.99
CA TYR A 287 -11.66 1.31 9.99
C TYR A 287 -12.25 -0.09 9.68
N HIS A 288 -13.43 -0.41 10.22
CA HIS A 288 -14.10 -1.68 9.94
C HIS A 288 -14.51 -1.81 8.48
N GLN A 289 -14.97 -0.71 7.86
CA GLN A 289 -15.26 -0.69 6.44
C GLN A 289 -14.00 -0.92 5.61
N PHE A 290 -12.88 -0.31 5.99
CA PHE A 290 -11.59 -0.55 5.32
C PHE A 290 -11.20 -2.03 5.37
N LYS A 291 -11.26 -2.67 6.56
CA LYS A 291 -10.97 -4.11 6.70
C LYS A 291 -11.85 -4.96 5.77
N ARG A 292 -13.16 -4.72 5.80
CA ARG A 292 -14.12 -5.45 4.97
C ARG A 292 -13.86 -5.25 3.48
N ASN A 293 -13.51 -4.03 3.06
CA ASN A 293 -13.18 -3.74 1.68
C ASN A 293 -11.94 -4.52 1.25
N ILE A 294 -10.85 -4.44 2.01
CA ILE A 294 -9.61 -5.15 1.71
C ILE A 294 -9.82 -6.66 1.67
N HIS A 295 -10.51 -7.23 2.65
CA HIS A 295 -10.77 -8.68 2.67
C HIS A 295 -11.65 -9.14 1.50
N ARG A 296 -12.54 -8.28 1.00
CA ARG A 296 -13.31 -8.56 -0.22
C ARG A 296 -12.47 -8.48 -1.49
N LEU A 297 -11.54 -7.53 -1.55
CA LEU A 297 -10.63 -7.38 -2.69
C LEU A 297 -9.62 -8.54 -2.74
N PHE A 298 -9.11 -8.94 -1.58
CA PHE A 298 -8.10 -9.99 -1.40
C PHE A 298 -8.51 -10.89 -0.22
N PRO A 299 -9.20 -12.01 -0.46
CA PRO A 299 -9.67 -12.90 0.60
C PRO A 299 -8.57 -13.63 1.37
N VAL A 300 -7.39 -13.76 0.76
CA VAL A 300 -6.23 -14.41 1.34
C VAL A 300 -5.05 -13.46 1.26
N LEU A 301 -4.73 -12.83 2.39
CA LEU A 301 -3.53 -12.02 2.57
C LEU A 301 -2.50 -12.77 3.40
N ILE A 302 -1.23 -12.68 3.03
CA ILE A 302 -0.13 -13.28 3.78
C ILE A 302 0.99 -12.26 3.95
N ASP A 303 1.16 -11.75 5.17
CA ASP A 303 2.26 -10.88 5.52
C ASP A 303 3.44 -11.70 6.07
N THR A 304 4.48 -11.84 5.26
CA THR A 304 5.67 -12.64 5.60
C THR A 304 6.40 -12.13 6.85
N LYS A 305 6.27 -10.85 7.21
CA LYS A 305 6.84 -10.32 8.46
C LYS A 305 6.10 -10.84 9.68
N ASN A 306 4.79 -11.04 9.57
CA ASN A 306 4.00 -11.65 10.62
C ASN A 306 4.32 -13.15 10.74
N VAL A 307 4.35 -13.87 9.61
CA VAL A 307 4.62 -15.32 9.58
C VAL A 307 6.00 -15.64 10.19
N THR A 308 7.04 -14.93 9.79
CA THR A 308 8.42 -15.21 10.20
C THR A 308 8.67 -14.90 11.68
N LYS A 309 7.95 -13.94 12.26
CA LYS A 309 8.18 -13.47 13.64
C LYS A 309 8.03 -14.56 14.70
N ASP A 310 6.99 -15.38 14.60
CA ASP A 310 6.73 -16.43 15.58
C ASP A 310 7.69 -17.61 15.36
N ILE A 311 7.91 -17.97 14.10
CA ILE A 311 8.81 -19.07 13.67
C ILE A 311 10.26 -18.81 14.10
N TRP A 312 10.73 -17.56 13.99
CA TRP A 312 12.10 -17.19 14.34
C TRP A 312 12.41 -17.47 15.80
N LYS A 313 11.43 -17.20 16.67
CA LYS A 313 11.59 -17.44 18.11
C LYS A 313 11.59 -18.93 18.43
N GLU A 314 10.73 -19.69 17.77
CA GLU A 314 10.58 -21.13 18.03
C GLU A 314 11.76 -21.95 17.51
N LEU A 315 12.34 -21.56 16.38
CA LEU A 315 13.49 -22.24 15.77
C LEU A 315 14.85 -21.60 16.11
N ASN A 316 14.87 -20.64 17.05
CA ASN A 316 16.07 -19.94 17.50
C ASN A 316 16.89 -19.29 16.37
N PHE A 317 16.23 -18.78 15.33
CA PHE A 317 16.91 -18.02 14.28
C PHE A 317 17.45 -16.67 14.80
N PRO A 318 18.48 -16.11 14.13
CA PRO A 318 18.95 -14.75 14.40
C PRO A 318 17.81 -13.74 14.33
N ARG A 319 17.79 -12.75 15.22
CA ARG A 319 16.71 -11.74 15.28
C ARG A 319 16.84 -10.71 14.14
N VAL A 320 16.47 -11.13 12.94
CA VAL A 320 16.35 -10.30 11.74
C VAL A 320 14.88 -10.01 11.46
N SER A 321 14.60 -8.91 10.78
CA SER A 321 13.21 -8.54 10.47
C SER A 321 13.02 -7.75 9.19
N ASN A 322 14.09 -7.33 8.53
CA ASN A 322 13.97 -6.80 7.17
C ASN A 322 13.89 -7.99 6.19
N LEU A 323 13.30 -7.73 5.03
CA LEU A 323 13.00 -8.78 4.06
C LEU A 323 14.27 -9.47 3.54
N SER A 324 15.28 -8.69 3.18
CA SER A 324 16.53 -9.22 2.63
C SER A 324 17.26 -10.11 3.63
N GLU A 325 17.45 -9.69 4.90
CA GLU A 325 18.08 -10.53 5.92
C GLU A 325 17.28 -11.81 6.20
N VAL A 326 15.95 -11.72 6.24
CA VAL A 326 15.09 -12.89 6.41
C VAL A 326 15.31 -13.88 5.26
N TYR A 327 15.36 -13.39 4.03
CA TYR A 327 15.66 -14.20 2.85
C TYR A 327 17.06 -14.82 2.93
N GLU A 328 18.08 -14.07 3.30
CA GLU A 328 19.45 -14.60 3.46
C GLU A 328 19.52 -15.68 4.54
N VAL A 329 18.88 -15.48 5.70
CA VAL A 329 18.83 -16.49 6.77
C VAL A 329 18.18 -17.78 6.29
N LEU A 330 17.08 -17.70 5.53
CA LEU A 330 16.39 -18.87 4.98
C LEU A 330 17.19 -19.60 3.89
N ASN A 331 18.16 -18.94 3.26
CA ASN A 331 19.07 -19.54 2.28
C ASN A 331 20.41 -19.97 2.88
N SER A 332 20.66 -19.65 4.14
CA SER A 332 21.85 -20.07 4.88
C SER A 332 21.70 -21.48 5.47
N ASP A 333 22.82 -22.05 5.93
CA ASP A 333 22.83 -23.36 6.58
C ASP A 333 22.13 -23.38 7.94
N LEU A 334 21.70 -22.21 8.44
CA LEU A 334 20.83 -22.13 9.60
C LEU A 334 19.45 -22.74 9.32
N ASN A 335 18.98 -22.70 8.07
CA ASN A 335 17.70 -23.28 7.69
C ASN A 335 17.84 -24.79 7.44
N PRO A 336 17.25 -25.66 8.29
CA PRO A 336 17.40 -27.11 8.15
C PRO A 336 16.81 -27.65 6.83
N THR A 337 15.87 -26.93 6.23
CA THR A 337 15.23 -27.32 4.96
C THR A 337 15.82 -26.60 3.75
N LYS A 338 17.02 -26.02 3.84
CA LYS A 338 17.65 -25.31 2.72
C LYS A 338 17.78 -26.19 1.47
N ASN A 339 18.27 -27.42 1.62
CA ASN A 339 18.59 -28.31 0.51
C ASN A 339 17.38 -29.10 -0.02
N SER A 340 16.34 -29.27 0.80
CA SER A 340 15.08 -29.93 0.42
C SER A 340 13.97 -28.94 0.05
N GLY A 341 14.26 -27.64 0.18
CA GLY A 341 13.30 -26.56 0.06
C GLY A 341 12.84 -26.31 -1.39
N PRO A 342 11.91 -25.36 -1.56
CA PRO A 342 11.38 -25.04 -2.87
C PRO A 342 12.47 -24.50 -3.79
N VAL A 343 12.48 -25.02 -5.02
CA VAL A 343 13.31 -24.50 -6.11
C VAL A 343 12.52 -23.43 -6.83
N ILE A 344 13.05 -22.22 -6.87
CA ILE A 344 12.38 -21.07 -7.47
C ILE A 344 13.26 -20.57 -8.60
N ILE A 345 12.76 -20.63 -9.82
CA ILE A 345 13.45 -20.16 -11.01
C ILE A 345 12.78 -18.89 -11.53
N HIS A 346 13.56 -17.98 -12.09
CA HIS A 346 13.03 -16.81 -12.77
C HIS A 346 12.57 -17.20 -14.18
N ALA A 347 11.47 -16.61 -14.63
CA ALA A 347 11.11 -16.66 -16.04
C ALA A 347 12.21 -16.00 -16.91
N SER A 348 12.31 -16.38 -18.18
CA SER A 348 13.35 -15.88 -19.11
C SER A 348 13.39 -14.36 -19.22
N GLU A 349 12.25 -13.67 -19.16
CA GLU A 349 12.16 -12.20 -19.17
C GLU A 349 12.65 -11.53 -17.86
N CYS A 350 12.99 -12.33 -16.85
CA CYS A 350 13.30 -11.89 -15.49
C CYS A 350 14.68 -12.38 -14.99
N GLU A 351 15.53 -12.87 -15.89
CA GLU A 351 16.85 -13.44 -15.56
C GLU A 351 17.77 -12.46 -14.83
N LYS A 352 17.57 -11.14 -14.98
CA LYS A 352 18.34 -10.12 -14.24
C LYS A 352 18.35 -10.35 -12.72
N TYR A 353 17.26 -10.89 -12.17
CA TYR A 353 17.13 -11.17 -10.73
C TYR A 353 17.83 -12.46 -10.29
N ALA A 354 18.19 -13.35 -11.23
CA ALA A 354 18.96 -14.56 -10.93
C ALA A 354 20.43 -14.23 -10.64
N GLU A 355 20.98 -13.25 -11.35
CA GLU A 355 22.41 -12.91 -11.29
C GLU A 355 22.72 -11.76 -10.33
N THR A 356 21.82 -10.78 -10.25
CA THR A 356 22.07 -9.52 -9.53
C THR A 356 20.95 -9.24 -8.51
N LYS A 357 21.34 -8.70 -7.34
CA LYS A 357 20.41 -8.26 -6.30
C LYS A 357 19.98 -6.81 -6.53
N TYR A 358 18.69 -6.52 -6.40
CA TYR A 358 18.11 -5.19 -6.58
C TYR A 358 17.25 -4.79 -5.36
N PRO A 359 17.85 -4.63 -4.17
CA PRO A 359 17.10 -4.25 -2.97
C PRO A 359 16.41 -2.90 -3.18
N HIS A 360 15.17 -2.75 -2.69
CA HIS A 360 14.36 -1.54 -2.89
C HIS A 360 14.04 -1.23 -4.36
N GLU A 361 13.97 -2.29 -5.18
CA GLU A 361 13.24 -2.31 -6.44
C GLU A 361 12.00 -3.17 -6.23
N ALA A 362 10.81 -2.60 -6.46
CA ALA A 362 9.56 -3.19 -5.99
C ALA A 362 9.36 -4.64 -6.47
N ALA A 363 9.65 -4.97 -7.73
CA ALA A 363 9.45 -6.34 -8.24
C ALA A 363 10.46 -7.35 -7.67
N TYR A 364 11.65 -6.90 -7.29
CA TYR A 364 12.63 -7.74 -6.60
C TYR A 364 12.17 -8.03 -5.17
N ASP A 365 11.70 -7.01 -4.44
CA ASP A 365 11.20 -7.17 -3.08
C ASP A 365 9.87 -7.97 -3.05
N ALA A 366 9.02 -7.83 -4.07
CA ALA A 366 7.86 -8.70 -4.28
C ALA A 366 8.26 -10.18 -4.48
N PHE A 367 9.31 -10.42 -5.27
CA PHE A 367 9.89 -11.76 -5.46
C PHE A 367 10.49 -12.33 -4.17
N LEU A 368 11.26 -11.53 -3.42
CA LEU A 368 11.81 -11.93 -2.14
C LEU A 368 10.69 -12.29 -1.16
N SER A 369 9.62 -11.49 -1.11
CA SER A 369 8.45 -11.76 -0.26
C SER A 369 7.81 -13.11 -0.58
N GLY A 370 7.59 -13.41 -1.87
CA GLY A 370 7.05 -14.71 -2.29
C GLY A 370 8.01 -15.88 -2.02
N SER A 371 9.31 -15.67 -2.22
CA SER A 371 10.32 -16.69 -1.95
C SER A 371 10.48 -17.00 -0.46
N VAL A 372 10.42 -15.97 0.39
CA VAL A 372 10.37 -16.12 1.86
C VAL A 372 9.14 -16.92 2.24
N LEU A 373 7.97 -16.61 1.68
CA LEU A 373 6.75 -17.36 1.96
C LEU A 373 6.93 -18.86 1.67
N LEU A 374 7.36 -19.22 0.47
CA LEU A 374 7.51 -20.62 0.06
C LEU A 374 8.50 -21.37 0.97
N LYS A 375 9.66 -20.76 1.27
CA LYS A 375 10.67 -21.38 2.15
C LYS A 375 10.16 -21.56 3.57
N VAL A 376 9.43 -20.58 4.09
CA VAL A 376 8.85 -20.64 5.44
C VAL A 376 7.72 -21.64 5.52
N ALA A 377 6.85 -21.72 4.51
CA ALA A 377 5.78 -22.69 4.44
C ALA A 377 6.34 -24.13 4.40
N HIS A 378 7.37 -24.35 3.59
CA HIS A 378 8.06 -25.64 3.53
C HIS A 378 8.70 -26.00 4.89
N LEU A 379 9.34 -25.03 5.56
CA LEU A 379 9.90 -25.23 6.90
C LEU A 379 8.83 -25.60 7.94
N LEU A 380 7.65 -24.98 7.89
CA LEU A 380 6.51 -25.35 8.72
C LEU A 380 6.00 -26.76 8.43
N LEU A 381 5.87 -27.13 7.14
CA LEU A 381 5.46 -28.48 6.73
C LEU A 381 6.45 -29.54 7.21
N TRP A 382 7.75 -29.31 7.03
CA TRP A 382 8.80 -30.21 7.51
C TRP A 382 8.70 -30.45 9.02
N ARG A 383 8.41 -29.39 9.79
CA ARG A 383 8.23 -29.49 11.24
C ARG A 383 6.98 -30.27 11.64
N LEU A 384 5.86 -30.07 10.93
CA LEU A 384 4.62 -30.81 11.19
C LEU A 384 4.78 -32.32 10.91
N HIS A 385 5.61 -32.67 9.92
CA HIS A 385 5.79 -34.05 9.45
C HIS A 385 7.11 -34.68 9.92
N SER A 386 7.83 -34.09 10.88
CA SER A 386 9.11 -34.62 11.38
C SER A 386 9.03 -36.03 11.99
N ALA A 387 7.84 -36.60 12.14
CA ALA A 387 7.58 -37.93 12.70
C ALA A 387 6.88 -38.93 11.75
N GLY A 388 6.73 -38.63 10.44
CA GLY A 388 6.05 -39.52 9.49
C GLY A 388 6.44 -39.30 8.02
N PRO A 389 5.92 -40.13 7.08
CA PRO A 389 6.14 -39.94 5.66
C PRO A 389 5.55 -38.60 5.22
N ALA A 390 6.40 -37.70 4.70
CA ALA A 390 5.98 -36.39 4.26
C ALA A 390 5.23 -36.50 2.92
N PRO A 391 4.03 -35.91 2.78
CA PRO A 391 3.37 -35.82 1.48
C PRO A 391 4.20 -34.97 0.50
N GLU A 392 4.02 -35.19 -0.80
CA GLU A 392 4.64 -34.34 -1.81
C GLU A 392 4.20 -32.89 -1.62
N PRO A 393 5.14 -31.93 -1.53
CA PRO A 393 4.81 -30.55 -1.23
C PRO A 393 4.07 -29.89 -2.40
N SER A 394 2.83 -29.47 -2.14
CA SER A 394 2.02 -28.64 -3.03
C SER A 394 1.74 -27.28 -2.39
N PHE A 395 1.40 -26.28 -3.21
CA PHE A 395 1.04 -24.97 -2.66
C PHE A 395 -0.22 -25.02 -1.77
N ALA A 396 -1.16 -25.91 -2.07
CA ALA A 396 -2.34 -26.11 -1.22
C ALA A 396 -1.95 -26.56 0.21
N LEU A 397 -1.04 -27.52 0.33
CA LEU A 397 -0.51 -27.95 1.63
C LEU A 397 0.27 -26.85 2.34
N CYS A 398 1.06 -26.07 1.58
CA CYS A 398 1.72 -24.88 2.13
C CYS A 398 0.70 -23.91 2.73
N LEU A 399 -0.42 -23.68 2.06
CA LEU A 399 -1.47 -22.77 2.52
C LEU A 399 -2.17 -23.29 3.79
N GLU A 400 -2.38 -24.60 3.91
CA GLU A 400 -2.91 -25.22 5.13
C GLU A 400 -1.97 -25.02 6.33
N ALA A 401 -0.66 -25.22 6.14
CA ALA A 401 0.34 -24.96 7.19
C ALA A 401 0.37 -23.48 7.61
N LEU A 402 0.01 -22.58 6.70
CA LEU A 402 -0.06 -21.13 6.92
C LEU A 402 -1.41 -20.66 7.47
N ALA A 403 -2.42 -21.53 7.61
CA ALA A 403 -3.77 -21.18 8.05
C ALA A 403 -3.82 -20.24 9.28
N PRO A 404 -2.99 -20.43 10.33
CA PRO A 404 -3.00 -19.56 11.51
C PRO A 404 -2.54 -18.10 11.25
N TYR A 405 -1.92 -17.83 10.11
CA TYR A 405 -1.34 -16.53 9.76
C TYR A 405 -2.11 -15.81 8.64
N LEU A 406 -3.06 -16.49 7.98
CA LEU A 406 -3.83 -15.91 6.89
C LEU A 406 -4.61 -14.69 7.37
N ASN A 407 -4.67 -13.68 6.51
CA ASN A 407 -5.37 -12.41 6.74
C ASN A 407 -4.87 -11.61 7.94
N GLN A 408 -3.69 -11.95 8.47
CA GLN A 408 -3.05 -11.22 9.56
C GLN A 408 -1.88 -10.40 9.03
N VAL A 409 -2.03 -9.07 9.04
CA VAL A 409 -1.04 -8.13 8.51
C VAL A 409 -0.32 -7.44 9.67
N ASN A 410 1.01 -7.34 9.57
CA ASN A 410 1.84 -6.74 10.60
C ASN A 410 1.53 -5.24 10.75
N LEU A 411 1.50 -4.76 11.99
CA LEU A 411 1.26 -3.35 12.31
C LEU A 411 2.48 -2.75 13.03
N ILE A 412 3.14 -1.80 12.36
CA ILE A 412 4.30 -1.11 12.92
C ILE A 412 3.84 -0.01 13.88
N ARG A 413 4.46 -0.02 15.07
CA ARG A 413 4.33 1.03 16.09
C ARG A 413 2.87 1.34 16.44
N ALA A 414 2.14 0.31 16.87
CA ALA A 414 0.75 0.36 17.31
C ALA A 414 0.51 -0.47 18.57
N GLY A 415 -0.65 -0.29 19.22
CA GLY A 415 -1.07 -1.02 20.42
C GLY A 415 -1.20 -2.52 20.25
N VAL A 416 -1.40 -2.98 19.00
CA VAL A 416 -1.38 -4.39 18.63
C VAL A 416 -0.21 -4.68 17.68
N PRO A 417 0.29 -5.92 17.60
CA PRO A 417 1.35 -6.27 16.65
C PRO A 417 0.84 -6.50 15.23
N LYS A 418 -0.46 -6.79 15.05
CA LYS A 418 -1.06 -7.18 13.78
C LYS A 418 -2.57 -6.93 13.75
N ILE A 419 -3.10 -6.75 12.55
CA ILE A 419 -4.54 -6.62 12.25
C ILE A 419 -5.00 -7.91 11.59
N ASN A 420 -6.19 -8.39 11.97
CA ASN A 420 -6.82 -9.54 11.31
C ASN A 420 -7.94 -9.07 10.39
N PHE A 421 -7.78 -9.18 9.07
CA PHE A 421 -8.75 -8.69 8.09
C PHE A 421 -10.02 -9.54 7.99
N SER A 422 -9.98 -10.84 8.32
CA SER A 422 -11.14 -11.73 8.27
C SER A 422 -11.95 -11.78 9.58
N GLY A 423 -11.45 -11.17 10.66
CA GLY A 423 -12.04 -11.31 11.98
C GLY A 423 -11.73 -10.17 12.96
N PRO A 424 -11.96 -10.37 14.27
CA PRO A 424 -11.60 -9.39 15.30
C PRO A 424 -10.09 -9.20 15.37
N ASP A 425 -9.67 -8.00 15.77
CA ASP A 425 -8.25 -7.70 15.91
C ASP A 425 -7.61 -8.47 17.06
N TYR A 426 -6.33 -8.77 16.88
CA TYR A 426 -5.55 -9.52 17.86
C TYR A 426 -5.40 -8.69 19.16
N PRO A 427 -5.54 -9.30 20.35
CA PRO A 427 -5.37 -8.59 21.60
C PRO A 427 -3.94 -8.05 21.74
N SER A 428 -3.77 -6.98 22.52
CA SER A 428 -2.44 -6.45 22.78
C SER A 428 -1.60 -7.45 23.58
N VAL A 429 -0.43 -7.80 23.05
CA VAL A 429 0.61 -8.58 23.75
C VAL A 429 1.79 -7.69 24.14
N ARG A 430 1.57 -6.37 24.21
CA ARG A 430 2.60 -5.40 24.56
C ARG A 430 2.96 -5.50 26.06
N PRO A 431 4.18 -5.09 26.43
CA PRO A 431 4.53 -4.85 27.83
C PRO A 431 3.54 -3.93 28.55
N PRO A 432 3.44 -4.01 29.88
CA PRO A 432 2.58 -3.11 30.65
C PRO A 432 3.01 -1.66 30.47
N VAL A 433 2.03 -0.76 30.41
CA VAL A 433 2.26 0.68 30.41
C VAL A 433 2.90 1.08 31.74
N LEU A 434 3.96 1.89 31.67
CA LEU A 434 4.61 2.46 32.85
C LEU A 434 4.12 3.88 33.09
N LEU A 435 4.00 4.26 34.35
CA LEU A 435 3.74 5.62 34.79
C LEU A 435 5.05 6.23 35.27
N LEU A 436 5.50 7.28 34.59
CA LEU A 436 6.57 8.15 35.04
C LEU A 436 5.97 9.34 35.79
N SER A 437 6.42 9.56 37.03
CA SER A 437 6.14 10.76 37.81
C SER A 437 7.41 11.58 37.93
N VAL A 438 7.36 12.81 37.44
CA VAL A 438 8.49 13.73 37.41
C VAL A 438 8.35 14.71 38.56
N SER A 439 9.38 14.79 39.40
CA SER A 439 9.51 15.79 40.45
C SER A 439 10.76 16.63 40.19
N ARG A 440 10.74 17.92 40.54
CA ARG A 440 11.89 18.84 40.35
C ARG A 440 12.33 19.08 38.89
N TRP A 441 11.48 18.75 37.91
CA TRP A 441 11.68 19.11 36.50
C TRP A 441 10.36 19.63 35.90
N PRO A 442 9.92 20.84 36.33
CA PRO A 442 8.64 21.41 35.91
C PRO A 442 8.69 21.83 34.43
N GLY A 443 7.58 21.59 33.72
CA GLY A 443 7.46 22.00 32.32
C GLY A 443 8.16 21.09 31.32
N VAL A 444 8.66 19.93 31.75
CA VAL A 444 9.28 18.95 30.86
C VAL A 444 8.33 18.53 29.73
N SER A 445 8.85 18.44 28.51
CA SER A 445 8.13 17.96 27.32
C SER A 445 8.24 16.45 27.13
N GLU A 446 7.32 15.87 26.36
CA GLU A 446 7.32 14.46 25.98
C GLU A 446 8.60 14.08 25.23
N GLU A 447 9.12 14.98 24.39
CA GLU A 447 10.38 14.79 23.65
C GLU A 447 11.59 14.80 24.57
N GLN A 448 11.59 15.65 25.60
CA GLN A 448 12.65 15.67 26.60
C GLN A 448 12.66 14.38 27.43
N VAL A 449 11.49 13.91 27.86
CA VAL A 449 11.36 12.59 28.51
C VAL A 449 11.84 11.49 27.57
N TYR A 450 11.44 11.51 26.31
CA TYR A 450 11.88 10.51 25.33
C TYR A 450 13.41 10.46 25.21
N ARG A 451 14.08 11.62 25.11
CA ARG A 451 15.55 11.72 25.02
C ARG A 451 16.24 11.17 26.26
N GLU A 452 15.69 11.42 27.45
CA GLU A 452 16.24 10.91 28.71
C GLU A 452 16.32 9.38 28.72
N PHE A 453 15.26 8.71 28.26
CA PHE A 453 15.22 7.24 28.23
C PHE A 453 15.87 6.64 26.97
N GLN A 454 16.22 7.44 25.95
CA GLN A 454 16.61 6.94 24.63
C GLN A 454 17.86 6.03 24.66
N ASN A 455 18.79 6.27 25.58
CA ASN A 455 19.99 5.45 25.76
C ASN A 455 19.70 4.10 26.42
N LEU A 456 18.65 4.04 27.25
CA LEU A 456 18.24 2.82 27.93
C LEU A 456 17.34 1.99 27.02
N CYS A 457 16.24 2.59 26.55
CA CYS A 457 15.22 1.90 25.77
C CYS A 457 14.44 2.89 24.86
N LYS A 458 13.88 2.36 23.77
CA LYS A 458 12.94 3.14 22.93
C LYS A 458 11.52 3.04 23.51
N PHE A 459 11.04 4.13 24.10
CA PHE A 459 9.67 4.28 24.54
C PHE A 459 8.88 5.21 23.63
N ASP A 460 7.59 4.98 23.54
CA ASP A 460 6.63 6.03 23.21
C ASP A 460 6.18 6.70 24.51
N VAL A 461 6.11 8.03 24.48
CA VAL A 461 5.79 8.86 25.63
C VAL A 461 4.47 9.58 25.36
N ARG A 462 3.55 9.52 26.31
CA ARG A 462 2.27 10.25 26.26
C ARG A 462 2.06 10.97 27.58
N ARG A 463 1.83 12.28 27.57
CA ARG A 463 1.53 13.02 28.80
C ARG A 463 0.17 12.62 29.36
N LEU A 464 0.13 12.38 30.67
CA LEU A 464 -1.08 12.06 31.42
C LEU A 464 -1.57 13.28 32.21
N THR A 465 -0.67 13.94 32.94
CA THR A 465 -0.93 15.18 33.69
C THR A 465 0.26 16.13 33.54
N ARG A 466 0.24 17.30 34.20
CA ARG A 466 1.33 18.28 34.13
C ARG A 466 2.72 17.67 34.43
N ASN A 467 2.79 16.74 35.36
CA ASN A 467 4.04 16.13 35.87
C ASN A 467 4.09 14.61 35.70
N GLN A 468 3.15 14.00 34.97
CA GLN A 468 3.09 12.55 34.80
C GLN A 468 2.99 12.16 33.33
N PHE A 469 3.68 11.08 32.98
CA PHE A 469 3.79 10.57 31.63
C PHE A 469 3.57 9.06 31.62
N LEU A 470 2.94 8.57 30.56
CA LEU A 470 2.85 7.16 30.24
C LEU A 470 4.02 6.80 29.33
N LEU A 471 4.72 5.73 29.66
CA LEU A 471 5.80 5.15 28.86
C LEU A 471 5.36 3.76 28.38
N LEU A 472 5.50 3.51 27.08
CA LEU A 472 5.22 2.20 26.50
C LEU A 472 6.34 1.77 25.55
N THR A 473 6.79 0.53 25.65
CA THR A 473 7.85 -0.06 24.83
C THR A 473 7.37 -1.36 24.20
N ASN A 474 8.06 -1.82 23.16
CA ASN A 474 7.80 -3.11 22.51
C ASN A 474 8.46 -4.30 23.22
N LYS A 475 9.37 -4.06 24.17
CA LYS A 475 10.19 -5.12 24.76
C LYS A 475 9.94 -5.25 26.26
N PHE A 476 9.58 -6.46 26.69
CA PHE A 476 9.41 -6.77 28.12
C PHE A 476 10.72 -6.63 28.91
N LYS A 477 11.88 -6.84 28.27
CA LYS A 477 13.19 -6.62 28.90
C LYS A 477 13.36 -5.15 29.28
N ASP A 478 13.10 -4.25 28.32
CA ASP A 478 13.19 -2.80 28.47
C ASP A 478 12.31 -2.29 29.62
N ALA A 479 11.04 -2.68 29.64
CA ALA A 479 10.11 -2.30 30.71
C ALA A 479 10.59 -2.75 32.10
N ARG A 480 11.12 -3.99 32.20
CA ARG A 480 11.66 -4.52 33.46
C ARG A 480 12.95 -3.81 33.89
N SER A 481 13.84 -3.51 32.96
CA SER A 481 15.10 -2.80 33.24
C SER A 481 14.82 -1.42 33.83
N VAL A 482 13.94 -0.63 33.18
CA VAL A 482 13.62 0.73 33.64
C VAL A 482 12.93 0.73 35.00
N LEU A 483 11.99 -0.19 35.24
CA LEU A 483 11.36 -0.33 36.56
C LEU A 483 12.37 -0.64 37.67
N LYS A 484 13.44 -1.40 37.36
CA LYS A 484 14.49 -1.74 38.33
C LYS A 484 15.38 -0.53 38.61
N GLU A 485 15.83 0.15 37.55
CA GLU A 485 16.77 1.26 37.64
C GLU A 485 16.15 2.51 38.28
N HIS A 486 14.85 2.76 38.03
CA HIS A 486 14.17 3.97 38.47
C HIS A 486 13.30 3.79 39.74
N ARG A 487 13.43 2.66 40.45
CA ARG A 487 12.63 2.37 41.65
C ARG A 487 12.86 3.35 42.81
N GLY A 488 14.05 3.96 42.87
CA GLY A 488 14.47 4.90 43.92
C GLY A 488 14.99 6.23 43.39
N HIS A 489 14.80 6.52 42.11
CA HIS A 489 15.36 7.72 41.50
C HIS A 489 14.72 9.00 42.11
N PRO A 490 15.51 10.02 42.50
CA PRO A 490 14.99 11.19 43.22
C PRO A 490 14.05 12.04 42.37
N THR A 491 14.38 12.21 41.08
CA THR A 491 13.66 13.07 40.13
C THR A 491 12.57 12.33 39.32
N LEU A 492 12.91 11.16 38.76
CA LEU A 492 12.10 10.40 37.80
C LEU A 492 11.62 9.08 38.41
N ARG A 493 10.45 9.05 39.03
CA ARG A 493 9.91 7.82 39.62
C ARG A 493 9.09 7.06 38.61
N VAL A 494 9.44 5.79 38.35
CA VAL A 494 8.72 4.93 37.41
C VAL A 494 7.98 3.82 38.15
N ALA A 495 6.71 3.62 37.81
CA ALA A 495 5.86 2.57 38.37
C ALA A 495 4.99 1.92 37.28
N LEU A 496 4.29 0.83 37.60
CA LEU A 496 3.28 0.25 36.70
C LEU A 496 2.04 1.15 36.67
N TYR A 497 1.53 1.46 35.47
CA TYR A 497 0.27 2.17 35.33
C TYR A 497 -0.91 1.27 35.68
N ARG A 498 -1.86 1.79 36.47
CA ARG A 498 -3.11 1.11 36.85
C ARG A 498 -4.25 2.08 36.61
N HIS A 499 -5.10 1.77 35.63
CA HIS A 499 -6.17 2.67 35.19
C HIS A 499 -7.04 3.18 36.36
N TRP A 500 -7.50 2.29 37.23
CA TRP A 500 -8.37 2.64 38.36
C TRP A 500 -7.71 3.49 39.47
N ARG A 501 -6.37 3.47 39.58
CA ARG A 501 -5.64 4.28 40.57
C ARG A 501 -5.14 5.60 40.00
N HIS A 502 -4.75 5.58 38.74
CA HIS A 502 -3.93 6.64 38.14
C HIS A 502 -4.67 7.45 37.08
N SER A 503 -5.80 6.96 36.55
CA SER A 503 -6.63 7.75 35.63
C SER A 503 -7.21 8.96 36.36
N PRO A 504 -7.02 10.19 35.86
CA PRO A 504 -7.60 11.38 36.45
C PRO A 504 -9.12 11.30 36.58
N ASP A 505 -9.80 10.77 35.56
CA ASP A 505 -11.26 10.67 35.52
C ASP A 505 -11.79 9.72 36.57
N VAL A 506 -11.15 8.55 36.71
CA VAL A 506 -11.54 7.55 37.71
C VAL A 506 -11.20 8.02 39.12
N SER A 507 -10.04 8.65 39.31
CA SER A 507 -9.65 9.22 40.59
C SER A 507 -10.63 10.30 41.04
N CYS A 508 -11.03 11.19 40.13
CA CYS A 508 -12.05 12.21 40.38
C CYS A 508 -13.39 11.56 40.75
N LEU A 509 -13.86 10.58 39.98
CA LEU A 509 -15.10 9.86 40.28
C LEU A 509 -15.05 9.17 41.65
N LEU A 510 -13.96 8.47 41.97
CA LEU A 510 -13.79 7.80 43.26
C LEU A 510 -13.73 8.78 44.43
N GLN A 511 -13.09 9.94 44.25
CA GLN A 511 -13.08 11.01 45.24
C GLN A 511 -14.48 11.58 45.47
N VAL A 512 -15.22 11.87 44.39
CA VAL A 512 -16.61 12.35 44.47
C VAL A 512 -17.49 11.31 45.17
N CYS A 513 -17.41 10.04 44.76
CA CYS A 513 -18.14 8.95 45.40
C CYS A 513 -17.77 8.82 46.88
N GLY A 514 -16.49 8.93 47.23
CA GLY A 514 -16.03 8.88 48.62
C GLY A 514 -16.56 10.04 49.46
N VAL A 515 -16.61 11.25 48.91
CA VAL A 515 -17.21 12.42 49.58
C VAL A 515 -18.70 12.19 49.79
N VAL A 516 -19.44 11.76 48.77
CA VAL A 516 -20.88 11.50 48.85
C VAL A 516 -21.21 10.42 49.87
N THR A 517 -20.47 9.30 49.89
CA THR A 517 -20.70 8.22 50.86
C THR A 517 -20.38 8.66 52.29
N THR A 518 -19.31 9.45 52.48
CA THR A 518 -18.96 9.99 53.80
C THR A 518 -20.06 10.93 54.32
N TRP A 519 -20.59 11.82 53.47
CA TRP A 519 -21.69 12.71 53.83
C TRP A 519 -23.01 11.95 54.07
N ALA A 520 -23.32 10.93 53.28
CA ALA A 520 -24.48 10.08 53.49
C ALA A 520 -24.38 9.32 54.83
N LEU A 521 -23.19 8.83 55.18
CA LEU A 521 -22.94 8.14 56.45
C LEU A 521 -23.06 9.11 57.64
N LEU A 522 -22.53 10.32 57.52
CA LEU A 522 -22.69 11.39 58.52
C LEU A 522 -24.17 11.77 58.71
N ALA A 523 -24.91 11.96 57.62
CA ALA A 523 -26.34 12.26 57.69
C ALA A 523 -27.14 11.10 58.32
N PHE A 524 -26.79 9.85 58.03
CA PHE A 524 -27.41 8.68 58.65
C PHE A 524 -27.11 8.57 60.16
N LEU A 525 -25.89 8.89 60.57
CA LEU A 525 -25.49 8.85 61.99
C LEU A 525 -26.09 10.02 62.80
N LEU A 526 -26.13 11.21 62.22
CA LEU A 526 -26.66 12.42 62.87
C LEU A 526 -28.18 12.55 62.77
N GLY A 527 -28.81 11.90 61.79
CA GLY A 527 -30.26 11.91 61.57
C GLY A 527 -31.04 10.85 62.35
N ARG A 528 -30.39 10.08 63.23
CA ARG A 528 -31.10 9.19 64.16
C ARG A 528 -31.77 10.03 65.24
N PRO A 529 -33.09 9.91 65.47
CA PRO A 529 -33.74 10.56 66.61
C PRO A 529 -33.10 10.03 67.89
N SER A 530 -32.72 10.93 68.80
CA SER A 530 -32.31 10.54 70.15
C SER A 530 -33.46 9.77 70.82
N PRO A 531 -33.17 8.66 71.53
CA PRO A 531 -34.19 7.80 72.15
C PRO A 531 -35.01 8.52 73.23
#